data_AF-A0A940YF93-F1
#
_entry.id   AF-A0A940YF93-F1
#
_cell.length_a   1.000
_cell.length_b   1.000
_cell.length_c   1.000
_cell.angle_alpha   90.00
_cell.angle_beta   90.00
_cell.angle_gamma   90.00
#
_symmetry.space_group_name_H-M   'P 1'
#
loop_
_entity.id
_entity.type
_entity.pdbx_description
1 polymer ?
#
loop_
_entity_poly.entity_id
_entity_poly.type
_entity_poly.pdbx_seq_one_letter_code
_entity_poly.pdbx_strand_id
1 'polypeptide(L)'
;MNTFSRRVPLGLSLMALLILQACGGGDDTTAAGGDGTLAADCDTKAYVAGAVLAPTADELKAYAGTFNGDEGSYDTSGAFTKSGTAKLVIGTDGSITYKDGKQTVSSICLDKVAGPYGKILYFIAGKGHFDVADKVVTGLGQAWGVSPVDGTTIFTNGVK
;
A
#
# COMPACT_ATOMS: atom_id res chain seq x y z
N MET A 1 39.20 41.01 22.90
CA MET A 1 40.60 40.72 23.30
C MET A 1 41.04 39.45 22.60
N ASN A 2 42.00 39.59 21.68
CA ASN A 2 42.67 38.51 20.96
C ASN A 2 43.43 37.62 21.95
N THR A 3 43.53 36.31 21.68
CA THR A 3 44.83 35.60 21.67
C THR A 3 44.73 34.32 20.82
N PHE A 4 45.65 34.23 19.86
CA PHE A 4 45.98 33.13 18.95
C PHE A 4 46.66 31.93 19.65
N SER A 5 46.50 30.71 19.12
CA SER A 5 47.58 29.71 18.92
C SER A 5 47.02 28.48 18.18
N ARG A 6 47.18 28.30 16.85
CA ARG A 6 48.34 27.81 16.04
C ARG A 6 48.76 26.34 16.31
N ARG A 7 48.41 25.43 15.37
CA ARG A 7 49.30 24.54 14.55
C ARG A 7 48.70 23.14 14.27
N VAL A 8 48.73 22.79 12.98
CA VAL A 8 48.50 21.48 12.33
C VAL A 8 49.77 20.60 12.54
N PRO A 9 49.69 19.25 12.55
CA PRO A 9 50.03 18.50 11.33
C PRO A 9 49.22 17.22 11.06
N LEU A 10 49.28 16.83 9.78
CA LEU A 10 48.92 15.55 9.16
C LEU A 10 49.20 14.30 10.02
N GLY A 11 48.27 13.36 9.96
CA GLY A 11 48.48 11.95 10.29
C GLY A 11 47.76 11.06 9.27
N LEU A 12 48.41 10.82 8.13
CA LEU A 12 48.03 9.78 7.17
C LEU A 12 48.48 8.43 7.78
N SER A 13 47.55 7.64 8.33
CA SER A 13 47.83 6.28 8.76
C SER A 13 47.10 5.29 7.86
N LEU A 14 47.89 4.73 6.95
CA LEU A 14 47.68 3.47 6.27
C LEU A 14 47.48 2.36 7.32
N MET A 15 46.44 1.54 7.20
CA MET A 15 46.54 0.07 7.16
C MET A 15 45.20 -0.62 7.45
N ALA A 16 44.91 -1.57 6.57
CA ALA A 16 43.79 -2.48 6.61
C ALA A 16 43.82 -3.36 7.85
N LEU A 17 42.65 -3.60 8.44
CA LEU A 17 42.43 -4.73 9.33
C LEU A 17 41.12 -5.44 8.94
N LEU A 18 41.33 -6.64 8.38
CA LEU A 18 40.49 -7.84 8.38
C LEU A 18 39.18 -7.72 9.19
N ILE A 19 38.04 -7.83 8.50
CA ILE A 19 36.81 -8.25 9.16
C ILE A 19 36.59 -9.73 8.86
N LEU A 20 36.59 -10.43 9.97
CA LEU A 20 36.40 -11.84 10.24
C LEU A 20 35.13 -12.39 9.57
N GLN A 21 35.31 -13.50 8.87
CA GLN A 21 34.26 -14.35 8.33
C GLN A 21 33.57 -15.07 9.50
N ALA A 22 32.39 -14.60 9.89
CA ALA A 22 31.51 -15.31 10.83
C ALA A 22 30.53 -16.17 10.02
N CYS A 23 30.76 -17.48 10.09
CA CYS A 23 29.81 -18.51 9.69
C CYS A 23 28.72 -18.62 10.77
N GLY A 24 27.46 -18.62 10.33
CA GLY A 24 26.24 -18.81 11.11
C GLY A 24 25.11 -18.21 10.27
N GLY A 25 24.32 -18.97 9.52
CA GLY A 25 23.68 -20.23 9.86
C GLY A 25 22.18 -19.94 9.96
N GLY A 26 21.47 -20.08 8.84
CA GLY A 26 20.03 -19.82 8.72
C GLY A 26 19.66 -19.25 7.35
N ASP A 27 19.76 -20.08 6.31
CA ASP A 27 19.18 -19.81 5.00
C ASP A 27 17.65 -19.82 5.12
N ASP A 28 17.03 -18.65 4.97
CA ASP A 28 15.75 -18.42 4.25
C ASP A 28 15.36 -16.94 4.36
N THR A 29 16.08 -16.09 3.63
CA THR A 29 15.72 -14.71 3.27
C THR A 29 16.67 -14.36 2.12
N THR A 30 16.28 -13.92 0.92
CA THR A 30 15.06 -13.31 0.44
C THR A 30 15.09 -13.48 -1.08
N ALA A 31 14.10 -14.14 -1.69
CA ALA A 31 13.93 -14.09 -3.14
C ALA A 31 12.80 -13.10 -3.48
N ALA A 32 13.01 -11.83 -3.16
CA ALA A 32 12.19 -10.73 -3.68
C ALA A 32 12.78 -10.32 -5.04
N GLY A 33 12.51 -11.12 -6.06
CA GLY A 33 12.74 -10.75 -7.45
C GLY A 33 11.54 -9.95 -7.95
N GLY A 34 11.64 -8.62 -7.94
CA GLY A 34 10.63 -7.74 -8.48
C GLY A 34 11.09 -6.30 -8.44
N ASP A 35 11.82 -5.87 -9.48
CA ASP A 35 12.25 -4.47 -9.73
C ASP A 35 11.06 -3.54 -10.07
N GLY A 36 10.02 -3.57 -9.24
CA GLY A 36 8.92 -2.61 -9.28
C GLY A 36 8.81 -1.98 -7.92
N THR A 37 9.31 -0.75 -7.77
CA THR A 37 9.07 0.04 -6.55
C THR A 37 7.56 0.18 -6.36
N LEU A 38 7.06 -0.37 -5.24
CA LEU A 38 5.65 -0.24 -4.89
C LEU A 38 5.32 1.22 -4.59
N ALA A 39 4.08 1.62 -4.85
CA ALA A 39 3.63 2.99 -4.59
C ALA A 39 3.65 3.35 -3.09
N ALA A 40 3.53 2.37 -2.20
CA ALA A 40 3.74 2.51 -0.76
C ALA A 40 4.01 1.16 -0.08
N ASP A 41 4.58 1.21 1.13
CA ASP A 41 4.70 0.07 2.04
C ASP A 41 3.39 -0.16 2.84
N CYS A 42 3.30 -1.26 3.58
CA CYS A 42 2.18 -1.52 4.48
C CYS A 42 2.39 -0.87 5.85
N ASP A 43 1.61 0.16 6.20
CA ASP A 43 1.51 0.68 7.58
C ASP A 43 0.52 -0.17 8.38
N THR A 44 1.04 -0.96 9.31
CA THR A 44 0.27 -1.93 10.12
C THR A 44 -0.34 -1.35 11.39
N LYS A 45 -0.13 -0.07 11.71
CA LYS A 45 -0.54 0.53 13.01
C LYS A 45 -2.05 0.47 13.27
N ALA A 46 -2.86 0.51 12.21
CA ALA A 46 -4.32 0.48 12.30
C ALA A 46 -4.89 -0.95 12.29
N TYR A 47 -4.04 -1.97 12.14
CA TYR A 47 -4.45 -3.36 11.98
C TYR A 47 -4.17 -4.17 13.24
N VAL A 48 -4.94 -5.24 13.43
CA VAL A 48 -4.62 -6.27 14.42
C VAL A 48 -3.26 -6.88 14.06
N ALA A 49 -2.40 -7.07 15.07
CA ALA A 49 -1.05 -7.58 14.87
C ALA A 49 -1.06 -8.90 14.07
N GLY A 50 -0.32 -8.91 12.96
CA GLY A 50 -0.20 -10.08 12.08
C GLY A 50 -1.39 -10.35 11.15
N ALA A 51 -2.41 -9.49 11.12
CA ALA A 51 -3.56 -9.64 10.22
C ALA A 51 -3.20 -9.36 8.75
N VAL A 52 -2.33 -8.38 8.53
CA VAL A 52 -1.92 -7.94 7.19
C VAL A 52 -0.42 -8.03 6.98
N LEU A 53 -0.01 -8.01 5.72
CA LEU A 53 1.37 -7.98 5.26
C LEU A 53 1.54 -7.02 4.08
N ALA A 54 2.77 -6.61 3.79
CA ALA A 54 3.07 -5.90 2.55
C ALA A 54 2.94 -6.87 1.37
N PRO A 55 2.11 -6.57 0.34
CA PRO A 55 1.97 -7.45 -0.81
C PRO A 55 3.28 -7.54 -1.58
N THR A 56 3.53 -8.71 -2.18
CA THR A 56 4.54 -8.82 -3.23
C THR A 56 4.09 -8.12 -4.51
N ALA A 57 5.03 -7.79 -5.40
CA ALA A 57 4.70 -7.18 -6.69
C ALA A 57 3.78 -8.08 -7.55
N ASP A 58 3.92 -9.41 -7.46
CA ASP A 58 3.07 -10.34 -8.20
C ASP A 58 1.66 -10.48 -7.60
N GLU A 59 1.54 -10.47 -6.28
CA GLU A 59 0.23 -10.38 -5.62
C GLU A 59 -0.48 -9.09 -6.02
N LEU A 60 0.22 -7.95 -5.99
CA LEU A 60 -0.35 -6.65 -6.37
C LEU A 60 -0.84 -6.61 -7.83
N LYS A 61 -0.10 -7.23 -8.76
CA LYS A 61 -0.54 -7.34 -10.16
C LYS A 61 -1.88 -8.06 -10.32
N ALA A 62 -2.21 -9.01 -9.44
CA ALA A 62 -3.50 -9.71 -9.50
C ALA A 62 -4.69 -8.78 -9.24
N TYR A 63 -4.48 -7.73 -8.43
CA TYR A 63 -5.48 -6.71 -8.09
C TYR A 63 -5.49 -5.51 -9.04
N ALA A 64 -4.50 -5.39 -9.92
CA ALA A 64 -4.44 -4.32 -10.90
C ALA A 64 -5.60 -4.40 -11.90
N GLY A 65 -6.14 -3.25 -12.30
CA GLY A 65 -7.29 -3.20 -13.20
C GLY A 65 -8.05 -1.88 -13.15
N THR A 66 -9.11 -1.81 -13.94
CA THR A 66 -10.06 -0.69 -13.95
C THR A 66 -11.39 -1.17 -13.43
N PHE A 67 -11.80 -0.67 -12.27
CA PHE A 67 -13.05 -1.00 -11.60
C PHE A 67 -14.06 0.10 -11.87
N ASN A 68 -15.14 -0.25 -12.55
CA ASN A 68 -16.27 0.66 -12.76
C ASN A 68 -17.31 0.36 -11.68
N GLY A 69 -17.73 1.40 -10.96
CA GLY A 69 -18.66 1.25 -9.84
C GLY A 69 -19.54 2.47 -9.63
N ASP A 70 -20.29 2.42 -8.55
CA ASP A 70 -21.22 3.45 -8.14
C ASP A 70 -20.61 4.32 -7.05
N GLU A 71 -21.06 5.58 -7.01
CA GLU A 71 -20.83 6.47 -5.89
C GLU A 71 -22.12 6.82 -5.18
N GLY A 72 -22.02 7.04 -3.87
CA GLY A 72 -23.17 7.36 -3.05
C GLY A 72 -22.85 7.42 -1.57
N SER A 73 -23.88 7.17 -0.78
CA SER A 73 -23.79 7.07 0.67
C SER A 73 -24.69 5.97 1.19
N TYR A 74 -24.26 5.29 2.24
CA TYR A 74 -25.13 4.43 3.03
C TYR A 74 -25.87 5.25 4.07
N ASP A 75 -27.18 5.01 4.22
CA ASP A 75 -27.94 5.53 5.34
C ASP A 75 -27.74 4.67 6.60
N THR A 76 -28.38 5.05 7.71
CA THR A 76 -28.27 4.33 8.98
C THR A 76 -28.89 2.93 8.96
N SER A 77 -29.69 2.60 7.93
CA SER A 77 -30.25 1.27 7.71
C SER A 77 -29.33 0.37 6.86
N GLY A 78 -28.25 0.94 6.30
CA GLY A 78 -27.36 0.26 5.37
C GLY A 78 -27.86 0.27 3.93
N ALA A 79 -28.90 1.05 3.61
CA ALA A 79 -29.36 1.22 2.23
C ALA A 79 -28.45 2.20 1.48
N PHE A 80 -28.02 1.80 0.29
CA PHE A 80 -27.16 2.63 -0.55
C PHE A 80 -27.99 3.59 -1.41
N THR A 81 -27.71 4.89 -1.31
CA THR A 81 -28.27 5.90 -2.22
C THR A 81 -27.20 6.33 -3.21
N LYS A 82 -27.38 5.92 -4.48
CA LYS A 82 -26.47 6.28 -5.57
C LYS A 82 -26.58 7.77 -5.90
N SER A 83 -25.45 8.46 -5.92
CA SER A 83 -25.30 9.85 -6.36
C SER A 83 -24.58 9.98 -7.70
N GLY A 84 -23.86 8.94 -8.14
CA GLY A 84 -23.12 8.95 -9.39
C GLY A 84 -22.46 7.61 -9.71
N THR A 85 -21.56 7.63 -10.69
CA THR A 85 -20.67 6.51 -11.05
C THR A 85 -19.23 6.97 -10.99
N ALA A 86 -18.32 6.09 -10.63
CA ALA A 86 -16.90 6.38 -10.62
C ALA A 86 -16.07 5.23 -11.20
N LYS A 87 -14.83 5.57 -11.54
CA LYS A 87 -13.83 4.66 -12.06
C LYS A 87 -12.62 4.70 -11.14
N LEU A 88 -12.28 3.53 -10.58
CA LEU A 88 -11.07 3.29 -9.82
C LEU A 88 -10.10 2.52 -10.73
N VAL A 89 -8.91 3.06 -10.96
CA VAL A 89 -7.84 2.37 -11.69
C VAL A 89 -6.70 2.10 -10.74
N ILE A 90 -6.29 0.83 -10.67
CA ILE A 90 -5.18 0.35 -9.87
C ILE A 90 -4.08 -0.11 -10.82
N GLY A 91 -2.93 0.55 -10.75
CA GLY A 91 -1.73 0.17 -11.48
C GLY A 91 -1.08 -1.08 -10.92
N THR A 92 -0.21 -1.73 -11.69
CA THR A 92 0.56 -2.91 -11.26
C THR A 92 1.57 -2.60 -10.16
N ASP A 93 1.90 -1.32 -9.98
CA ASP A 93 2.74 -0.78 -8.91
C ASP A 93 1.94 -0.36 -7.67
N GLY A 94 0.60 -0.49 -7.71
CA GLY A 94 -0.30 -0.05 -6.65
C GLY A 94 -0.63 1.43 -6.70
N SER A 95 -0.26 2.15 -7.76
CA SER A 95 -0.73 3.51 -7.98
C SER A 95 -2.25 3.52 -8.19
N ILE A 96 -2.90 4.56 -7.66
CA ILE A 96 -4.36 4.73 -7.78
C ILE A 96 -4.68 5.96 -8.62
N THR A 97 -5.61 5.79 -9.55
CA THR A 97 -6.35 6.89 -10.19
C THR A 97 -7.83 6.73 -9.88
N TYR A 98 -8.47 7.77 -9.39
CA TYR A 98 -9.89 7.77 -9.04
C TYR A 98 -10.57 8.98 -9.70
N LYS A 99 -11.67 8.75 -10.43
CA LYS A 99 -12.35 9.78 -11.25
C LYS A 99 -11.37 10.58 -12.13
N ASP A 100 -10.42 9.88 -12.74
CA ASP A 100 -9.37 10.43 -13.60
C ASP A 100 -8.30 11.30 -12.88
N GLY A 101 -8.37 11.44 -11.56
CA GLY A 101 -7.33 12.08 -10.75
C GLY A 101 -6.38 11.07 -10.10
N LYS A 102 -5.07 11.25 -10.27
CA LYS A 102 -4.06 10.45 -9.56
C LYS A 102 -4.15 10.72 -8.05
N GLN A 103 -4.10 9.65 -7.26
CA GLN A 103 -4.18 9.70 -5.81
C GLN A 103 -2.81 9.36 -5.20
N THR A 104 -2.46 10.04 -4.11
CA THR A 104 -1.28 9.68 -3.30
C THR A 104 -1.66 8.52 -2.41
N VAL A 105 -1.01 7.37 -2.63
CA VAL A 105 -1.15 6.17 -1.80
C VAL A 105 -0.15 6.24 -0.66
N SER A 106 -0.62 6.05 0.58
CA SER A 106 0.23 6.11 1.78
C SER A 106 0.42 4.76 2.45
N SER A 107 -0.44 3.78 2.16
CA SER A 107 -0.29 2.42 2.64
C SER A 107 -0.95 1.42 1.70
N ILE A 108 -0.29 0.28 1.48
CA ILE A 108 -0.85 -0.86 0.75
C ILE A 108 -0.61 -2.12 1.59
N CYS A 109 -1.68 -2.78 2.00
CA CYS A 109 -1.63 -3.96 2.86
C CYS A 109 -2.50 -5.08 2.28
N LEU A 110 -2.05 -6.32 2.37
CA LEU A 110 -2.80 -7.50 1.94
C LEU A 110 -3.15 -8.36 3.14
N ASP A 111 -4.35 -8.94 3.15
CA ASP A 111 -4.73 -9.97 4.10
C ASP A 111 -3.73 -11.14 4.11
N LYS A 112 -3.25 -11.46 5.31
CA LYS A 112 -2.41 -12.64 5.51
C LYS A 112 -3.18 -13.93 5.28
N VAL A 113 -4.44 -13.96 5.71
CA VAL A 113 -5.34 -15.12 5.62
C VAL A 113 -6.66 -14.67 5.00
N ALA A 114 -7.19 -15.45 4.06
CA ALA A 114 -8.47 -15.15 3.43
C ALA A 114 -9.63 -15.21 4.43
N GLY A 115 -10.49 -14.20 4.39
CA GLY A 115 -11.74 -14.13 5.14
C GLY A 115 -12.97 -14.52 4.31
N PRO A 116 -14.18 -14.16 4.77
CA PRO A 116 -15.43 -14.41 4.03
C PRO A 116 -15.43 -13.81 2.62
N TYR A 117 -14.79 -12.64 2.46
CA TYR A 117 -14.65 -11.92 1.19
C TYR A 117 -13.43 -12.34 0.38
N GLY A 118 -12.72 -13.39 0.77
CA GLY A 118 -11.43 -13.78 0.18
C GLY A 118 -10.28 -13.02 0.82
N LYS A 119 -9.15 -12.89 0.11
CA LYS A 119 -8.08 -11.96 0.50
C LYS A 119 -8.42 -10.55 0.02
N ILE A 120 -8.36 -9.58 0.93
CA ILE A 120 -8.54 -8.17 0.62
C ILE A 120 -7.19 -7.47 0.53
N LEU A 121 -7.01 -6.70 -0.55
CA LEU A 121 -5.96 -5.72 -0.69
C LEU A 121 -6.52 -4.34 -0.28
N TYR A 122 -5.89 -3.76 0.73
CA TYR A 122 -6.25 -2.48 1.33
C TYR A 122 -5.33 -1.38 0.80
N PHE A 123 -5.92 -0.27 0.37
CA PHE A 123 -5.22 0.94 -0.01
C PHE A 123 -5.67 2.10 0.87
N ILE A 124 -4.73 2.80 1.49
CA ILE A 124 -4.98 4.13 2.06
C ILE A 124 -4.51 5.17 1.07
N ALA A 125 -5.42 6.04 0.63
CA ALA A 125 -5.13 7.03 -0.39
C ALA A 125 -5.87 8.35 -0.12
N GLY A 126 -5.16 9.47 -0.26
CA GLY A 126 -5.74 10.80 0.00
C GLY A 126 -6.43 10.87 1.38
N LYS A 127 -7.73 11.16 1.39
CA LYS A 127 -8.57 11.22 2.60
C LYS A 127 -9.37 9.95 2.87
N GLY A 128 -9.22 8.92 2.05
CA GLY A 128 -10.07 7.75 2.03
C GLY A 128 -9.29 6.45 1.98
N HIS A 129 -9.97 5.37 1.58
CA HIS A 129 -9.38 4.06 1.43
C HIS A 129 -10.17 3.23 0.41
N PHE A 130 -9.55 2.20 -0.14
CA PHE A 130 -10.21 1.20 -0.94
C PHE A 130 -9.86 -0.19 -0.45
N ASP A 131 -10.86 -1.06 -0.48
CA ASP A 131 -10.77 -2.48 -0.23
C ASP A 131 -11.03 -3.19 -1.55
N VAL A 132 -10.13 -4.08 -1.95
CA VAL A 132 -10.25 -4.84 -3.19
C VAL A 132 -10.15 -6.32 -2.89
N ALA A 133 -11.22 -7.07 -3.13
CA ALA A 133 -11.25 -8.51 -2.95
C ALA A 133 -10.63 -9.25 -4.15
N ASP A 134 -10.12 -10.45 -3.88
CA ASP A 134 -9.65 -11.39 -4.91
C ASP A 134 -10.80 -11.97 -5.78
N LYS A 135 -12.05 -11.67 -5.42
CA LYS A 135 -13.26 -12.13 -6.09
C LYS A 135 -14.39 -11.10 -5.97
N VAL A 136 -15.42 -11.23 -6.79
CA VAL A 136 -16.63 -10.40 -6.68
C VAL A 136 -17.44 -10.79 -5.45
N VAL A 137 -17.81 -9.80 -4.64
CA VAL A 137 -18.67 -9.94 -3.46
C VAL A 137 -20.05 -9.37 -3.78
N THR A 138 -21.10 -10.17 -3.51
CA THR A 138 -22.49 -9.75 -3.73
C THR A 138 -22.82 -8.49 -2.91
N GLY A 139 -23.27 -7.44 -3.59
CA GLY A 139 -23.68 -6.16 -2.98
C GLY A 139 -22.56 -5.15 -2.72
N LEU A 140 -21.29 -5.54 -2.90
CA LEU A 140 -20.13 -4.64 -2.80
C LEU A 140 -19.29 -4.59 -4.09
N GLY A 141 -19.45 -5.58 -4.98
CA GLY A 141 -18.57 -5.76 -6.12
C GLY A 141 -17.23 -6.36 -5.72
N GLN A 142 -16.20 -6.14 -6.52
CA GLN A 142 -14.84 -6.55 -6.24
C GLN A 142 -14.05 -5.45 -5.50
N ALA A 143 -14.35 -4.17 -5.76
CA ALA A 143 -13.72 -3.04 -5.12
C ALA A 143 -14.76 -2.09 -4.52
N TRP A 144 -14.52 -1.64 -3.29
CA TRP A 144 -15.35 -0.67 -2.58
C TRP A 144 -14.48 0.19 -1.66
N GLY A 145 -15.03 1.25 -1.07
CA GLY A 145 -14.31 2.05 -0.09
C GLY A 145 -14.84 3.47 0.05
N VAL A 146 -14.03 4.32 0.68
CA VAL A 146 -14.30 5.73 0.89
C VAL A 146 -13.45 6.54 -0.08
N SER A 147 -14.11 7.44 -0.81
CA SER A 147 -13.50 8.31 -1.81
C SER A 147 -12.29 9.06 -1.24
N PRO A 148 -11.13 9.01 -1.92
CA PRO A 148 -9.92 9.69 -1.47
C PRO A 148 -9.98 11.21 -1.66
N VAL A 149 -10.97 11.72 -2.39
CA VAL A 149 -11.12 13.14 -2.74
C VAL A 149 -11.77 13.93 -1.60
N ASP A 150 -12.87 13.41 -1.07
CA ASP A 150 -13.67 14.07 -0.03
C ASP A 150 -13.61 13.35 1.32
N GLY A 151 -13.26 12.06 1.36
CA GLY A 151 -13.21 11.25 2.58
C GLY A 151 -14.59 10.86 3.12
N THR A 152 -15.64 11.00 2.32
CA THR A 152 -17.03 10.75 2.77
C THR A 152 -17.89 10.03 1.75
N THR A 153 -17.71 10.29 0.44
CA THR A 153 -18.47 9.58 -0.60
C THR A 153 -18.01 8.13 -0.66
N ILE A 154 -18.96 7.20 -0.76
CA ILE A 154 -18.67 5.77 -0.86
C ILE A 154 -18.56 5.37 -2.32
N PHE A 155 -17.51 4.64 -2.66
CA PHE A 155 -17.40 3.85 -3.89
C PHE A 155 -17.81 2.41 -3.59
N THR A 156 -18.67 1.81 -4.41
CA THR A 156 -19.09 0.41 -4.24
C THR A 156 -19.50 -0.20 -5.58
N ASN A 157 -19.79 -1.50 -5.59
CA ASN A 157 -20.10 -2.28 -6.79
C ASN A 157 -19.00 -2.22 -7.86
N GLY A 158 -17.76 -1.91 -7.47
CA GLY A 158 -16.64 -1.78 -8.39
C GLY A 158 -16.29 -3.14 -8.99
N VAL A 159 -16.46 -3.31 -10.29
CA VAL A 159 -16.11 -4.54 -11.00
C VAL A 159 -15.14 -4.25 -12.15
N LYS A 160 -14.16 -5.14 -12.31
CA LYS A 160 -13.13 -5.10 -13.35
C LYS A 160 -13.59 -5.76 -14.63
#